data_AF-A0A7C3Z1S5-F1
#
_entry.id   AF-A0A7C3Z1S5-F1
#
_cell.length_a   1.000
_cell.length_b   1.000
_cell.length_c   1.000
_cell.angle_alpha   90.00
_cell.angle_beta   90.00
_cell.angle_gamma   90.00
#
_symmetry.space_group_name_H-M   'P 1'
#
loop_
_entity.id
_entity.type
_entity.pdbx_description
1 polymer ?
#
loop_
_entity_poly.entity_id
_entity_poly.type
_entity_poly.pdbx_seq_one_letter_code
_entity_poly.pdbx_strand_id
1 'polypeptide(L)' 'MKYIILIGDGMGDYPIPELGGRTPLEAAATPNLDLLASRGE' A
#
# COMPACT_ATOMS: atom_id res chain seq x y z
N MET A 1 -1.11 17.08 -20.54
CA MET A 1 -1.30 16.43 -19.23
C MET A 1 0.07 16.11 -18.66
N LYS A 2 0.28 16.22 -17.34
CA LYS A 2 1.50 15.74 -16.68
C LYS A 2 1.11 14.56 -15.80
N TYR A 3 1.98 13.57 -15.70
CA TYR A 3 1.76 12.36 -14.92
C TYR A 3 2.91 12.15 -13.95
N ILE A 4 2.59 11.55 -12.81
CA ILE A 4 3.56 11.06 -11.83
C ILE A 4 3.36 9.55 -11.77
N ILE A 5 4.45 8.80 -11.86
CA ILE A 5 4.47 7.35 -11.64
C ILE A 5 5.28 7.12 -10.37
N LEU A 6 4.66 6.48 -9.38
CA LEU A 6 5.30 6.05 -8.15
C LEU A 6 5.39 4.52 -8.16
N ILE A 7 6.60 3.98 -8.09
CA ILE A 7 6.84 2.53 -8.05
C ILE A 7 7.33 2.19 -6.65
N GLY A 8 6.53 1.40 -5.92
CA GLY A 8 6.95 0.76 -4.68
C GLY A 8 7.74 -0.51 -4.98
N ASP A 9 9.04 -0.39 -5.22
CA ASP A 9 9.89 -1.55 -5.44
C ASP A 9 9.92 -2.45 -4.19
N GLY A 10 9.69 -3.75 -4.38
CA GLY A 10 9.58 -4.71 -3.28
C GLY A 10 8.43 -4.47 -2.31
N MET A 11 7.41 -3.67 -2.67
CA MET A 11 6.31 -3.31 -1.75
C MET A 11 5.30 -4.46 -1.55
N GLY A 12 5.24 -5.41 -2.48
CA GLY A 12 4.42 -6.61 -2.33
C GLY A 12 5.10 -7.64 -1.43
N ASP A 13 4.34 -8.22 -0.51
CA ASP A 13 4.84 -9.19 0.45
C ASP A 13 3.69 -10.11 0.89
N TYR A 14 3.98 -11.09 1.74
CA TYR A 14 3.02 -12.09 2.21
C TYR A 14 2.42 -11.72 3.57
N PRO A 15 1.21 -12.22 3.88
CA PRO A 15 0.67 -12.18 5.23
C PRO A 15 1.58 -12.90 6.23
N ILE A 16 1.87 -12.27 7.37
CA ILE A 16 2.73 -12.86 8.40
C ILE A 16 2.04 -12.92 9.78
N PRO A 17 2.27 -13.98 10.59
CA PRO A 17 1.63 -14.16 11.89
C PRO A 17 1.84 -12.99 12.87
N GLU A 18 3.02 -12.37 12.87
CA GLU A 18 3.43 -11.27 13.75
C GLU A 18 2.59 -10.01 13.53
N LEU A 19 1.98 -9.87 12.36
CA LEU A 19 1.10 -8.75 12.00
C LEU A 19 -0.40 -9.11 12.07
N GLY A 20 -0.72 -10.28 12.65
CA GLY A 20 -2.09 -10.80 12.74
C GLY A 20 -2.60 -11.35 11.42
N GLY A 21 -1.71 -11.89 10.57
CA GLY A 21 -2.08 -12.41 9.25
C GLY A 21 -2.30 -11.33 8.21
N ARG A 22 -1.63 -10.17 8.35
CA ARG A 22 -1.61 -9.08 7.37
C ARG A 22 -0.25 -9.00 6.70
N THR A 23 -0.21 -8.46 5.48
CA THR A 23 1.04 -8.03 4.85
C THR A 23 1.61 -6.81 5.58
N PRO A 24 2.93 -6.52 5.47
CA PRO A 24 3.52 -5.27 5.93
C PRO A 24 2.80 -4.01 5.44
N LEU A 25 2.36 -3.98 4.16
CA LEU A 25 1.66 -2.83 3.60
C LEU A 25 0.29 -2.61 4.25
N GLU A 26 -0.48 -3.69 4.48
CA GLU A 26 -1.77 -3.63 5.18
C GLU A 26 -1.65 -3.31 6.67
N ALA A 27 -0.51 -3.63 7.30
CA ALA A 27 -0.27 -3.34 8.70
C ALA A 27 0.22 -1.91 8.94
N ALA A 28 0.86 -1.29 7.94
CA ALA A 28 1.35 0.08 8.01
C ALA A 28 0.20 1.11 8.03
N ALA A 29 0.42 2.25 8.69
CA ALA A 29 -0.49 3.38 8.58
C ALA A 29 -0.23 4.13 7.27
N THR A 30 -1.10 3.92 6.27
CA THR A 30 -0.94 4.47 4.91
C THR A 30 -2.06 5.43 4.49
N PRO A 31 -2.47 6.42 5.30
CA PRO A 31 -3.69 7.19 5.07
C PRO A 31 -3.74 7.94 3.72
N ASN A 32 -2.58 8.35 3.19
CA ASN A 32 -2.50 9.01 1.88
C ASN A 32 -2.67 8.01 0.72
N LEU A 33 -2.09 6.81 0.84
CA LEU A 33 -2.25 5.76 -0.16
C LEU A 33 -3.70 5.25 -0.14
N ASP A 34 -4.27 5.10 1.06
CA ASP A 34 -5.67 4.70 1.27
C ASP A 34 -6.62 5.73 0.65
N LEU A 35 -6.35 7.03 0.87
CA LEU A 35 -7.12 8.12 0.27
C LEU A 35 -7.06 8.09 -1.25
N LEU A 36 -5.85 7.91 -1.82
CA LEU A 36 -5.66 7.82 -3.27
C LEU A 36 -6.38 6.60 -3.84
N ALA A 37 -6.26 5.43 -3.22
CA ALA A 37 -6.94 4.20 -3.62
C ALA A 37 -8.47 4.35 -3.55
N SER A 38 -9.00 4.99 -2.51
CA SER A 38 -10.44 5.22 -2.36
C SER A 38 -11.04 6.20 -3.36
N ARG A 39 -10.20 7.01 -4.04
CA ARG A 39 -10.59 8.02 -5.02
C ARG A 39 -10.08 7.72 -6.43
N GLY A 40 -9.46 6.56 -6.64
CA GLY A 40 -9.06 6.10 -7.96
C GLY A 40 -10.28 5.84 -8.84
N GLU A 41 -10.14 6.06 -10.14
CA GLU A 41 -11.14 5.73 -11.18
C GLU A 41 -10.78 4.44 -11.91
#